data_AF-A0A5B7X659-F1
#
_entry.id   AF-A0A5B7X659-F1
#
_cell.length_a   1.000
_cell.length_b   1.000
_cell.length_c   1.000
_cell.angle_alpha   90.00
_cell.angle_beta   90.00
_cell.angle_gamma   90.00
#
_symmetry.space_group_name_H-M   'P 1'
#
loop_
_entity.id
_entity.type
_entity.pdbx_description
1 polymer ?
#
loop_
_entity_poly.entity_id
_entity_poly.type
_entity_poly.pdbx_seq_one_letter_code
_entity_poly.pdbx_strand_id
1 'polypeptide(L)'
;MTFTSGNLGKSIKKRIKKFLFRLQPYSHLFSQGGEDAILYGIFYKKIKKGTTGFFVDVGAYHPFIHSNTYLFYLKGWRGINIDANPGSMKEFKKKRPRDINLELGISDKNGYSTFYVLHEDSTMNTFSAANLQEHNMLQAVEKKKKIETRTLESVLDEYSEEFTEIDLFSIDVEGFDQVVLESNNWSKYRPKVIVVEMNCSDIHDVMKHEISLFLYKKEYKIVAKNLIRKDLASVFFVSNDFDY
;
A
#
# COMPACT_ATOMS: atom_id res chain seq x y z
N MET A 1 61.72 -3.49 -18.45
CA MET A 1 60.49 -2.69 -18.25
C MET A 1 59.32 -3.63 -18.04
N THR A 2 58.99 -3.92 -16.79
CA THR A 2 57.85 -4.75 -16.40
C THR A 2 56.59 -3.89 -16.40
N PHE A 3 55.76 -4.03 -17.44
CA PHE A 3 54.45 -3.38 -17.48
C PHE A 3 53.54 -4.01 -16.43
N THR A 4 53.13 -3.21 -15.44
CA THR A 4 52.19 -3.57 -14.38
C THR A 4 50.78 -3.70 -14.96
N SER A 5 50.41 -4.92 -15.36
CA SER A 5 49.10 -5.30 -15.91
C SER A 5 47.92 -5.17 -14.92
N GLY A 6 48.16 -4.80 -13.66
CA GLY A 6 47.15 -4.80 -12.60
C GLY A 6 46.18 -3.62 -12.55
N ASN A 7 46.49 -2.49 -13.21
CA ASN A 7 45.68 -1.25 -13.08
C ASN A 7 44.65 -1.06 -14.20
N LEU A 8 44.90 -1.57 -15.40
CA LEU A 8 44.02 -1.38 -16.55
C LEU A 8 42.69 -2.14 -16.37
N GLY A 9 42.75 -3.37 -15.85
CA GLY A 9 41.57 -4.20 -15.60
C GLY A 9 40.64 -3.65 -14.50
N LYS A 10 41.18 -2.95 -13.49
CA LYS A 10 40.38 -2.30 -12.43
C LYS A 10 39.62 -1.08 -12.97
N SER A 11 40.26 -0.29 -13.84
CA SER A 11 39.66 0.88 -14.50
C SER A 11 38.50 0.49 -15.44
N ILE A 12 38.70 -0.58 -16.22
CA ILE A 12 37.67 -1.11 -17.12
C ILE A 12 36.49 -1.67 -16.33
N LYS A 13 36.73 -2.48 -15.27
CA LYS A 13 35.65 -2.96 -14.38
C LYS A 13 34.86 -1.81 -13.75
N LYS A 14 35.53 -0.72 -13.34
CA LYS A 14 34.87 0.47 -12.77
C LYS A 14 34.02 1.21 -13.81
N ARG A 15 34.50 1.33 -15.05
CA ARG A 15 33.75 1.91 -16.18
C ARG A 15 32.55 1.05 -16.58
N ILE A 16 32.70 -0.27 -16.65
CA ILE A 16 31.61 -1.21 -16.90
C ILE A 16 30.57 -1.13 -15.79
N LYS A 17 31.00 -1.12 -14.52
CA LYS A 17 30.07 -0.97 -13.38
C LYS A 17 29.33 0.36 -13.42
N LYS A 18 30.00 1.47 -13.76
CA LYS A 18 29.37 2.81 -13.92
C LYS A 18 28.42 2.87 -15.13
N PHE A 19 28.73 2.17 -16.21
CA PHE A 19 27.88 2.05 -17.39
C PHE A 19 26.65 1.19 -17.11
N LEU A 20 26.81 0.05 -16.43
CA LEU A 20 25.70 -0.77 -15.94
C LEU A 20 24.84 -0.04 -14.90
N PHE A 21 25.44 0.80 -14.05
CA PHE A 21 24.71 1.67 -13.12
C PHE A 21 23.92 2.76 -13.86
N ARG A 22 24.41 3.24 -15.01
CA ARG A 22 23.69 4.15 -15.92
C ARG A 22 22.59 3.46 -16.72
N LEU A 23 22.71 2.15 -16.92
CA LEU A 23 21.70 1.29 -17.55
C LEU A 23 20.73 0.69 -16.52
N GLN A 24 20.92 0.96 -15.23
CA GLN A 24 19.95 0.56 -14.22
C GLN A 24 18.68 1.36 -14.55
N PRO A 25 17.59 0.70 -14.97
CA PRO A 25 16.39 1.43 -15.33
C PRO A 25 16.00 2.26 -14.12
N TYR A 26 15.62 3.52 -14.37
CA TYR A 26 14.92 4.34 -13.39
C TYR A 26 13.98 3.41 -12.62
N SER A 27 14.10 3.36 -11.30
CA SER A 27 13.23 2.52 -10.48
C SER A 27 11.81 2.86 -10.87
N HIS A 28 11.10 1.90 -11.49
CA HIS A 28 9.72 2.11 -11.87
C HIS A 28 8.96 2.36 -10.57
N LEU A 29 8.50 3.60 -10.41
CA LEU A 29 7.54 3.96 -9.38
C LEU A 29 6.16 3.68 -9.94
N PHE A 30 5.33 3.02 -9.15
CA PHE A 30 3.99 2.58 -9.51
C PHE A 30 2.92 3.31 -8.71
N SER A 31 3.27 3.83 -7.54
CA SER A 31 2.34 4.55 -6.70
C SER A 31 2.04 5.96 -7.21
N GLN A 32 0.98 6.57 -6.68
CA GLN A 32 0.49 7.86 -7.14
C GLN A 32 1.43 9.03 -6.82
N GLY A 33 2.02 9.02 -5.63
CA GLY A 33 2.89 10.07 -5.11
C GLY A 33 4.35 9.64 -4.87
N GLY A 34 4.75 8.42 -5.22
CA GLY A 34 6.08 7.88 -4.91
C GLY A 34 6.23 7.22 -3.54
N GLU A 35 5.12 6.87 -2.90
CA GLU A 35 5.03 6.05 -1.68
C GLU A 35 5.88 4.78 -1.75
N ASP A 36 5.90 4.11 -2.89
CA ASP A 36 6.68 2.89 -3.08
C ASP A 36 8.20 3.12 -2.99
N ALA A 37 8.69 4.33 -3.28
CA ALA A 37 10.08 4.72 -3.02
C ALA A 37 10.37 4.88 -1.52
N ILE A 38 9.45 5.45 -0.77
CA ILE A 38 9.56 5.60 0.70
C ILE A 38 9.54 4.22 1.35
N LEU A 39 8.59 3.37 0.95
CA LEU A 39 8.52 1.97 1.39
C LEU A 39 9.79 1.20 1.02
N TYR A 40 10.34 1.42 -0.16
CA TYR A 40 11.61 0.80 -0.56
C TYR A 40 12.74 1.21 0.38
N GLY A 41 12.77 2.48 0.79
CA GLY A 41 13.71 2.99 1.79
C GLY A 41 13.54 2.30 3.14
N ILE A 42 12.30 2.19 3.64
CA ILE A 42 11.99 1.50 4.91
C ILE A 42 12.39 0.03 4.83
N PHE A 43 12.09 -0.67 3.75
CA PHE A 43 12.43 -2.09 3.60
C PHE A 43 13.83 -2.34 2.99
N TYR A 44 14.69 -1.32 2.90
CA TYR A 44 15.96 -1.43 2.19
C TYR A 44 16.84 -2.56 2.71
N LYS A 45 16.95 -2.73 4.04
CA LYS A 45 17.72 -3.83 4.65
C LYS A 45 17.18 -5.21 4.21
N LYS A 46 15.86 -5.39 4.18
CA LYS A 46 15.18 -6.64 3.77
C LYS A 46 15.42 -6.91 2.28
N ILE A 47 15.18 -5.91 1.44
CA ILE A 47 15.38 -6.00 -0.01
C ILE A 47 16.85 -6.28 -0.37
N LYS A 48 17.81 -5.61 0.28
CA LYS A 48 19.24 -5.81 0.03
C LYS A 48 19.71 -7.22 0.38
N LYS A 49 19.11 -7.84 1.41
CA LYS A 49 19.38 -9.24 1.77
C LYS A 49 18.69 -10.24 0.83
N GLY A 50 17.81 -9.77 -0.07
CA GLY A 50 17.03 -10.63 -0.96
C GLY A 50 15.90 -11.37 -0.25
N THR A 51 15.49 -10.93 0.95
CA THR A 51 14.36 -11.53 1.67
C THR A 51 13.04 -10.95 1.18
N THR A 52 12.07 -11.84 0.98
CA THR A 52 10.70 -11.48 0.56
C THR A 52 9.84 -11.18 1.79
N GLY A 53 8.71 -10.50 1.56
CA GLY A 53 7.77 -10.13 2.61
C GLY A 53 6.32 -10.32 2.18
N PHE A 54 5.42 -10.09 3.13
CA PHE A 54 3.97 -10.21 2.93
C PHE A 54 3.29 -8.85 3.11
N PHE A 55 2.45 -8.46 2.15
CA PHE A 55 1.67 -7.21 2.24
C PHE A 55 0.16 -7.49 2.21
N VAL A 56 -0.60 -6.53 2.73
CA VAL A 56 -2.06 -6.45 2.56
C VAL A 56 -2.35 -5.06 2.01
N ASP A 57 -2.99 -5.02 0.85
CA ASP A 57 -3.31 -3.82 0.08
C ASP A 57 -4.84 -3.67 0.06
N VAL A 58 -5.38 -2.75 0.86
CA VAL A 58 -6.81 -2.49 1.00
C VAL A 58 -7.14 -1.22 0.23
N GLY A 59 -7.98 -1.35 -0.79
CA GLY A 59 -8.15 -0.32 -1.82
C GLY A 59 -7.11 -0.44 -2.93
N ALA A 60 -6.83 -1.67 -3.35
CA ALA A 60 -5.72 -1.96 -4.26
C ALA A 60 -5.91 -1.34 -5.67
N TYR A 61 -7.13 -0.98 -6.06
CA TYR A 61 -7.56 -0.34 -7.31
C TYR A 61 -7.14 -1.06 -8.59
N HIS A 62 -5.85 -1.10 -8.89
CA HIS A 62 -5.27 -1.66 -10.10
C HIS A 62 -3.94 -2.38 -9.81
N PRO A 63 -3.61 -3.49 -10.51
CA PRO A 63 -2.43 -4.31 -10.19
C PRO A 63 -1.07 -3.58 -10.24
N PHE A 64 -0.95 -2.48 -10.99
CA PHE A 64 0.31 -1.74 -11.14
C PHE A 64 0.16 -0.23 -11.35
N ILE A 65 -1.07 0.30 -11.43
CA ILE A 65 -1.29 1.75 -11.57
C ILE A 65 -1.68 2.24 -10.19
N HIS A 66 -1.03 3.29 -9.70
CA HIS A 66 -1.21 3.81 -8.34
C HIS A 66 -0.96 2.75 -7.25
N SER A 67 -0.16 1.72 -7.53
CA SER A 67 0.05 0.61 -6.59
C SER A 67 1.29 0.84 -5.72
N ASN A 68 1.07 0.89 -4.42
CA ASN A 68 2.13 0.90 -3.40
C ASN A 68 2.89 -0.44 -3.32
N THR A 69 2.26 -1.53 -3.77
CA THR A 69 2.72 -2.90 -3.53
C THR A 69 3.36 -3.57 -4.75
N TYR A 70 3.15 -3.06 -5.96
CA TYR A 70 3.64 -3.73 -7.18
C TYR A 70 5.17 -3.77 -7.29
N LEU A 71 5.89 -2.74 -6.82
CA LEU A 71 7.35 -2.77 -6.73
C LEU A 71 7.86 -3.96 -5.89
N PHE A 72 7.16 -4.29 -4.81
CA PHE A 72 7.46 -5.40 -3.92
C PHE A 72 7.10 -6.73 -4.56
N TYR A 73 5.95 -6.80 -5.24
CA TYR A 73 5.55 -7.97 -6.02
C TYR A 73 6.63 -8.35 -7.05
N LEU A 74 7.20 -7.38 -7.78
CA LEU A 74 8.30 -7.62 -8.72
C LEU A 74 9.59 -8.12 -8.05
N LYS A 75 9.74 -7.89 -6.74
CA LYS A 75 10.84 -8.38 -5.91
C LYS A 75 10.54 -9.72 -5.23
N GLY A 76 9.47 -10.40 -5.65
CA GLY A 76 9.09 -11.71 -5.14
C GLY A 76 8.28 -11.67 -3.84
N TRP A 77 7.86 -10.49 -3.39
CA TRP A 77 6.86 -10.41 -2.31
C TRP A 77 5.52 -10.92 -2.83
N ARG A 78 4.68 -11.32 -1.89
CA ARG A 78 3.31 -11.80 -2.12
C ARG A 78 2.39 -11.08 -1.14
N GLY A 79 1.11 -10.99 -1.46
CA GLY A 79 0.16 -10.43 -0.50
C GLY A 79 -1.29 -10.69 -0.83
N ILE A 80 -2.14 -10.00 -0.09
CA ILE A 80 -3.58 -9.94 -0.32
C ILE A 80 -3.89 -8.56 -0.91
N ASN A 81 -4.50 -8.52 -2.10
CA ASN A 81 -5.06 -7.31 -2.70
C ASN A 81 -6.58 -7.35 -2.51
N ILE A 82 -7.15 -6.29 -1.95
CA ILE A 82 -8.57 -6.18 -1.62
C ILE A 82 -9.12 -4.91 -2.26
N ASP A 83 -10.18 -5.02 -3.05
CA ASP A 83 -10.84 -3.88 -3.65
C ASP A 83 -12.33 -4.15 -3.89
N ALA A 84 -13.18 -3.14 -3.62
CA ALA A 84 -14.62 -3.27 -3.75
C ALA A 84 -15.15 -2.95 -5.16
N ASN A 85 -14.32 -2.38 -6.05
CA ASN A 85 -14.71 -2.04 -7.40
C ASN A 85 -15.02 -3.31 -8.20
N PRO A 86 -16.26 -3.47 -8.69
CA PRO A 86 -16.64 -4.70 -9.39
C PRO A 86 -15.84 -4.90 -10.67
N GLY A 87 -15.26 -6.08 -10.83
CA GLY A 87 -14.39 -6.44 -11.95
C GLY A 87 -12.91 -6.11 -11.75
N SER A 88 -12.52 -5.37 -10.70
CA SER A 88 -11.10 -5.00 -10.44
C SER A 88 -10.20 -6.23 -10.40
N MET A 89 -10.67 -7.32 -9.79
CA MET A 89 -9.86 -8.52 -9.57
C MET A 89 -9.63 -9.35 -10.84
N LYS A 90 -10.31 -9.04 -11.96
CA LYS A 90 -10.08 -9.72 -13.24
C LYS A 90 -8.65 -9.49 -13.75
N GLU A 91 -8.15 -8.27 -13.67
CA GLU A 91 -6.79 -7.94 -14.10
C GLU A 91 -5.75 -8.38 -13.07
N PHE A 92 -6.05 -8.27 -11.77
CA PHE A 92 -5.18 -8.82 -10.72
C PHE A 92 -4.91 -10.32 -10.92
N LYS A 93 -5.93 -11.13 -11.21
CA LYS A 93 -5.74 -12.57 -11.46
C LYS A 93 -4.82 -12.86 -12.65
N LYS A 94 -4.77 -11.99 -13.66
CA LYS A 94 -3.87 -12.13 -14.82
C LYS A 94 -2.45 -11.64 -14.53
N LYS A 95 -2.32 -10.50 -13.85
CA LYS A 95 -1.05 -9.77 -13.69
C LYS A 95 -0.31 -10.13 -12.39
N ARG A 96 -1.06 -10.50 -11.36
CA ARG A 96 -0.58 -10.82 -10.00
C ARG A 96 -1.07 -12.20 -9.54
N PRO A 97 -0.83 -13.29 -10.31
CA PRO A 97 -1.34 -14.63 -10.00
C PRO A 97 -0.73 -15.26 -8.74
N ARG A 98 0.36 -14.71 -8.18
CA ARG A 98 0.89 -15.16 -6.89
C ARG A 98 0.11 -14.59 -5.71
N ASP A 99 -0.55 -13.45 -5.89
CA ASP A 99 -1.28 -12.79 -4.81
C ASP A 99 -2.67 -13.40 -4.63
N ILE A 100 -3.21 -13.22 -3.43
CA ILE A 100 -4.62 -13.45 -3.14
C ILE A 100 -5.36 -12.17 -3.54
N ASN A 101 -6.40 -12.29 -4.38
CA ASN A 101 -7.05 -11.14 -5.02
C ASN A 101 -8.55 -11.18 -4.74
N LEU A 102 -9.03 -10.29 -3.86
CA LEU A 102 -10.37 -10.33 -3.27
C LEU A 102 -11.21 -9.13 -3.71
N GLU A 103 -12.35 -9.41 -4.35
CA GLU A 103 -13.29 -8.38 -4.85
C GLU A 103 -14.38 -8.14 -3.80
N LEU A 104 -14.01 -7.47 -2.70
CA LEU A 104 -14.87 -7.19 -1.56
C LEU A 104 -14.42 -5.91 -0.86
N GLY A 105 -15.31 -5.32 -0.05
CA GLY A 105 -14.98 -4.19 0.81
C GLY A 105 -14.54 -4.61 2.22
N ILE A 106 -13.69 -3.80 2.86
CA ILE A 106 -13.47 -3.92 4.30
C ILE A 106 -14.40 -2.98 5.06
N SER A 107 -15.00 -3.47 6.14
CA SER A 107 -15.98 -2.76 6.96
C SER A 107 -15.93 -3.20 8.42
N ASP A 108 -16.78 -2.63 9.26
CA ASP A 108 -16.90 -2.93 10.70
C ASP A 108 -17.53 -4.31 10.97
N LYS A 109 -18.15 -4.92 9.95
CA LYS A 109 -18.79 -6.25 10.05
C LYS A 109 -18.83 -6.98 8.71
N ASN A 110 -19.01 -8.29 8.81
CA ASN A 110 -19.29 -9.15 7.68
C ASN A 110 -20.73 -8.95 7.19
N GLY A 111 -20.92 -8.90 5.87
CA GLY A 111 -22.24 -8.76 5.27
C GLY A 111 -22.18 -8.05 3.92
N TYR A 112 -23.05 -7.06 3.74
CA TYR A 112 -23.12 -6.30 2.51
C TYR A 112 -23.39 -4.83 2.80
N SER A 113 -22.71 -3.95 2.06
CA SER A 113 -22.88 -2.51 2.16
C SER A 113 -23.14 -1.89 0.79
N THR A 114 -23.75 -0.71 0.81
CA THR A 114 -23.97 0.08 -0.41
C THR A 114 -22.67 0.74 -0.83
N PHE A 115 -22.18 0.37 -2.00
CA PHE A 115 -21.05 0.95 -2.67
C PHE A 115 -21.52 1.97 -3.71
N TYR A 116 -20.97 3.17 -3.65
CA TYR A 116 -21.33 4.29 -4.52
C TYR A 116 -20.32 4.36 -5.67
N VAL A 117 -20.83 4.18 -6.88
CA VAL A 117 -20.02 4.14 -8.11
C VAL A 117 -20.25 5.42 -8.89
N LEU A 118 -19.21 6.25 -8.99
CA LEU A 118 -19.19 7.45 -9.83
C LEU A 118 -19.01 7.06 -11.31
N HIS A 119 -18.04 6.20 -11.60
CA HIS A 119 -17.81 5.55 -12.89
C HIS A 119 -17.02 4.25 -12.65
N GLU A 120 -17.04 3.32 -13.61
CA GLU A 120 -16.48 1.97 -13.41
C GLU A 120 -14.97 1.98 -13.12
N ASP A 121 -14.22 2.92 -13.69
CA ASP A 121 -12.76 3.06 -13.52
C ASP A 121 -12.38 4.17 -12.53
N SER A 122 -13.30 4.62 -11.67
CA SER A 122 -13.01 5.70 -10.72
C SER A 122 -12.16 5.23 -9.54
N THR A 123 -11.11 5.98 -9.19
CA THR A 123 -10.40 5.81 -7.92
C THR A 123 -11.27 6.24 -6.73
N MET A 124 -12.23 7.14 -6.95
CA MET A 124 -13.04 7.76 -5.90
C MET A 124 -14.34 7.00 -5.56
N ASN A 125 -14.51 5.78 -6.08
CA ASN A 125 -15.65 4.93 -5.71
C ASN A 125 -15.51 4.50 -4.24
N THR A 126 -16.57 4.59 -3.45
CA THR A 126 -16.45 4.45 -1.98
C THR A 126 -17.70 3.88 -1.33
N PHE A 127 -17.54 3.37 -0.10
CA PHE A 127 -18.66 3.08 0.82
C PHE A 127 -19.11 4.34 1.59
N SER A 128 -18.33 5.43 1.56
CA SER A 128 -18.59 6.64 2.33
C SER A 128 -19.40 7.68 1.54
N ALA A 129 -20.72 7.71 1.77
CA ALA A 129 -21.56 8.79 1.27
C ALA A 129 -21.13 10.17 1.80
N ALA A 130 -20.59 10.21 3.02
CA ALA A 130 -20.07 11.43 3.63
C ALA A 130 -18.85 11.97 2.88
N ASN A 131 -17.90 11.09 2.50
CA ASN A 131 -16.73 11.47 1.70
C ASN A 131 -17.15 12.07 0.35
N LEU A 132 -18.13 11.44 -0.32
CA LEU A 132 -18.70 11.98 -1.57
C LEU A 132 -19.37 13.34 -1.38
N GLN A 133 -20.03 13.56 -0.24
CA GLN A 133 -20.66 14.85 0.06
C GLN A 133 -19.61 15.93 0.32
N GLU A 134 -18.56 15.63 1.09
CA GLU A 134 -17.45 16.55 1.37
C GLU A 134 -16.75 17.02 0.08
N HIS A 135 -16.59 16.11 -0.88
CA HIS A 135 -16.02 16.41 -2.20
C HIS A 135 -17.03 16.92 -3.24
N ASN A 136 -18.29 17.19 -2.87
CA ASN A 136 -19.36 17.62 -3.79
C ASN A 136 -19.61 16.67 -4.96
N MET A 137 -19.35 15.37 -4.78
CA MET A 137 -19.46 14.33 -5.80
C MET A 137 -20.70 13.44 -5.67
N LEU A 138 -21.53 13.64 -4.64
CA LEU A 138 -22.73 12.82 -4.44
C LEU A 138 -23.70 12.85 -5.65
N GLN A 139 -23.77 13.98 -6.36
CA GLN A 139 -24.59 14.13 -7.57
C GLN A 139 -24.00 13.42 -8.80
N ALA A 140 -22.72 13.08 -8.76
CA ALA A 140 -22.02 12.36 -9.83
C ALA A 140 -22.10 10.83 -9.67
N VAL A 141 -22.83 10.31 -8.67
CA VAL A 141 -23.04 8.87 -8.50
C VAL A 141 -23.93 8.33 -9.61
N GLU A 142 -23.34 7.55 -10.50
CA GLU A 142 -24.07 6.87 -11.58
C GLU A 142 -24.84 5.64 -11.08
N LYS A 143 -24.24 4.86 -10.16
CA LYS A 143 -24.79 3.57 -9.71
C LYS A 143 -24.57 3.37 -8.22
N LYS A 144 -25.51 2.67 -7.57
CA LYS A 144 -25.34 2.10 -6.23
C LYS A 144 -25.36 0.59 -6.34
N LYS A 145 -24.32 -0.08 -5.85
CA LYS A 145 -24.18 -1.54 -5.89
C LYS A 145 -24.12 -2.09 -4.47
N LYS A 146 -24.68 -3.27 -4.26
CA LYS A 146 -24.56 -4.00 -2.99
C LYS A 146 -23.32 -4.90 -3.09
N ILE A 147 -22.26 -4.56 -2.36
CA ILE A 147 -20.98 -5.27 -2.39
C ILE A 147 -20.80 -6.01 -1.08
N GLU A 148 -20.20 -7.21 -1.14
CA GLU A 148 -19.83 -7.97 0.04
C GLU A 148 -18.80 -7.18 0.85
N THR A 149 -19.00 -7.15 2.16
CA THR A 149 -18.05 -6.53 3.09
C THR A 149 -17.64 -7.49 4.18
N ARG A 150 -16.39 -7.36 4.64
CA ARG A 150 -15.82 -8.16 5.72
C ARG A 150 -14.99 -7.32 6.67
N THR A 151 -14.80 -7.76 7.90
CA THR A 151 -13.76 -7.17 8.76
C THR A 151 -12.38 -7.57 8.27
N LEU A 152 -11.38 -6.71 8.47
CA LEU A 152 -9.99 -7.04 8.14
C LEU A 152 -9.53 -8.27 8.94
N GLU A 153 -9.92 -8.38 10.21
CA GLU A 153 -9.70 -9.58 11.01
C GLU A 153 -10.21 -10.84 10.31
N SER A 154 -11.46 -10.86 9.86
CA SER A 154 -12.03 -12.07 9.26
C SER A 154 -11.36 -12.49 7.96
N VAL A 155 -10.86 -11.53 7.17
CA VAL A 155 -10.08 -11.81 5.96
C VAL A 155 -8.73 -12.40 6.35
N LEU A 156 -8.03 -11.79 7.31
CA LEU A 156 -6.73 -12.27 7.76
C LEU A 156 -6.80 -13.61 8.50
N ASP A 157 -7.93 -13.93 9.13
CA ASP A 157 -8.21 -15.25 9.71
C ASP A 157 -8.26 -16.32 8.62
N GLU A 158 -9.03 -16.08 7.56
CA GLU A 158 -9.18 -17.02 6.44
C GLU A 158 -7.85 -17.33 5.74
N TYR A 159 -6.99 -16.33 5.58
CA TYR A 159 -5.70 -16.48 4.90
C TYR A 159 -4.52 -16.58 5.86
N SER A 160 -4.76 -16.92 7.13
CA SER A 160 -3.72 -16.93 8.17
C SER A 160 -2.59 -17.93 7.91
N GLU A 161 -2.81 -18.97 7.11
CA GLU A 161 -1.78 -19.93 6.70
C GLU A 161 -0.82 -19.40 5.63
N GLU A 162 -1.14 -18.27 5.00
CA GLU A 162 -0.39 -17.71 3.86
C GLU A 162 0.79 -16.84 4.27
N PHE A 163 0.89 -16.53 5.56
CA PHE A 163 1.92 -15.67 6.13
C PHE A 163 2.23 -16.03 7.59
N THR A 164 3.48 -15.88 7.98
CA THR A 164 3.89 -15.95 9.39
C THR A 164 4.01 -14.57 10.03
N GLU A 165 4.26 -13.55 9.21
CA GLU A 165 4.37 -12.15 9.58
C GLU A 165 3.78 -11.29 8.47
N ILE A 166 3.27 -10.12 8.83
CA ILE A 166 2.84 -9.12 7.87
C ILE A 166 3.88 -7.99 7.88
N ASP A 167 4.43 -7.65 6.73
CA ASP A 167 5.40 -6.56 6.62
C ASP A 167 4.70 -5.23 6.40
N LEU A 168 3.69 -5.19 5.53
CA LEU A 168 3.07 -3.95 5.08
C LEU A 168 1.54 -4.03 5.07
N PHE A 169 0.89 -3.05 5.67
CA PHE A 169 -0.47 -2.63 5.31
C PHE A 169 -0.39 -1.37 4.45
N SER A 170 -1.04 -1.42 3.29
CA SER A 170 -1.32 -0.26 2.43
C SER A 170 -2.84 -0.09 2.45
N ILE A 171 -3.32 1.07 2.91
CA ILE A 171 -4.75 1.33 3.13
C ILE A 171 -5.09 2.65 2.45
N ASP A 172 -5.98 2.58 1.47
CA ASP A 172 -6.50 3.72 0.73
C ASP A 172 -7.91 3.39 0.23
N VAL A 173 -8.92 3.64 1.07
CA VAL A 173 -10.33 3.28 0.77
C VAL A 173 -11.26 4.48 0.75
N GLU A 174 -10.73 5.65 0.39
CA GLU A 174 -11.50 6.86 0.08
C GLU A 174 -12.49 7.23 1.21
N GLY A 175 -11.95 7.40 2.42
CA GLY A 175 -12.69 7.88 3.59
C GLY A 175 -13.29 6.77 4.47
N PHE A 176 -12.87 5.53 4.29
CA PHE A 176 -13.24 4.38 5.15
C PHE A 176 -12.04 3.79 5.91
N ASP A 177 -10.90 4.47 5.88
CA ASP A 177 -9.60 3.98 6.33
C ASP A 177 -9.56 3.70 7.83
N GLN A 178 -10.21 4.56 8.63
CA GLN A 178 -10.38 4.35 10.07
C GLN A 178 -11.16 3.05 10.36
N VAL A 179 -12.22 2.76 9.59
CA VAL A 179 -13.01 1.53 9.74
C VAL A 179 -12.18 0.29 9.42
N VAL A 180 -11.34 0.37 8.39
CA VAL A 180 -10.39 -0.71 8.05
C VAL A 180 -9.49 -1.01 9.25
N LEU A 181 -8.87 0.01 9.83
CA LEU A 181 -7.97 -0.14 10.98
C LEU A 181 -8.70 -0.67 12.22
N GLU A 182 -9.91 -0.19 12.51
CA GLU A 182 -10.69 -0.62 13.67
C GLU A 182 -11.21 -2.06 13.54
N SER A 183 -11.43 -2.53 12.32
CA SER A 183 -11.88 -3.90 12.04
C SER A 183 -10.78 -4.97 12.16
N ASN A 184 -9.55 -4.57 12.46
CA ASN A 184 -8.40 -5.47 12.61
C ASN A 184 -8.21 -5.97 14.05
N ASN A 185 -7.74 -7.21 14.18
CA ASN A 185 -7.26 -7.75 15.44
C ASN A 185 -5.80 -7.37 15.70
N TRP A 186 -5.58 -6.25 16.37
CA TRP A 186 -4.24 -5.71 16.67
C TRP A 186 -3.40 -6.53 17.66
N SER A 187 -3.97 -7.57 18.28
CA SER A 187 -3.23 -8.53 19.10
C SER A 187 -2.71 -9.70 18.28
N LYS A 188 -3.28 -9.96 17.10
CA LYS A 188 -2.92 -11.08 16.21
C LYS A 188 -2.21 -10.62 14.95
N TYR A 189 -2.72 -9.59 14.30
CA TYR A 189 -2.25 -9.11 13.00
C TYR A 189 -1.61 -7.74 13.13
N ARG A 190 -0.29 -7.74 13.30
CA ARG A 190 0.52 -6.54 13.49
C ARG A 190 1.53 -6.38 12.34
N PRO A 191 1.24 -5.55 11.33
CA PRO A 191 2.20 -5.29 10.27
C PRO A 191 3.39 -4.49 10.81
N LYS A 192 4.57 -4.61 10.19
CA LYS A 192 5.74 -3.80 10.56
C LYS A 192 5.60 -2.34 10.14
N VAL A 193 4.97 -2.12 8.98
CA VAL A 193 4.77 -0.81 8.37
C VAL A 193 3.31 -0.67 7.95
N ILE A 194 2.74 0.51 8.15
CA ILE A 194 1.41 0.86 7.69
C ILE A 194 1.52 2.16 6.90
N VAL A 195 0.89 2.20 5.73
CA VAL A 195 0.69 3.41 4.94
C VAL A 195 -0.80 3.64 4.83
N VAL A 196 -1.25 4.83 5.19
CA VAL A 196 -2.66 5.20 5.14
C VAL A 196 -2.79 6.55 4.44
N GLU A 197 -3.76 6.68 3.53
CA GLU A 197 -4.15 7.97 3.00
C GLU A 197 -4.93 8.77 4.05
N MET A 198 -4.58 10.05 4.20
CA MET A 198 -5.14 10.93 5.21
C MET A 198 -5.40 12.32 4.64
N ASN A 199 -6.59 12.85 4.92
CA ASN A 199 -6.92 14.25 4.67
C ASN A 199 -6.14 15.16 5.65
N CYS A 200 -4.96 15.61 5.24
CA CYS A 200 -4.08 16.44 6.06
C CYS A 200 -3.20 17.37 5.21
N SER A 201 -3.13 18.65 5.59
CA SER A 201 -2.35 19.64 4.84
C SER A 201 -0.88 19.61 5.25
N ASP A 202 -0.60 19.55 6.55
CA ASP A 202 0.74 19.59 7.10
C ASP A 202 0.96 18.54 8.21
N ILE A 203 2.14 18.57 8.84
CA ILE A 203 2.51 17.60 9.86
C ILE A 203 1.71 17.76 11.16
N HIS A 204 1.22 18.97 11.46
CA HIS A 204 0.42 19.24 12.66
C HIS A 204 -0.96 18.61 12.53
N ASP A 205 -1.55 18.67 11.34
CA ASP A 205 -2.78 17.94 11.02
C ASP A 205 -2.57 16.44 11.20
N VAL A 206 -1.48 15.90 10.64
CA VAL A 206 -1.13 14.46 10.79
C VAL A 206 -1.05 14.07 12.27
N MET A 207 -0.40 14.87 13.11
CA MET A 207 -0.23 14.56 14.54
C MET A 207 -1.55 14.54 15.32
N LYS A 208 -2.58 15.25 14.85
CA LYS A 208 -3.88 15.36 15.51
C LYS A 208 -4.95 14.45 14.92
N HIS A 209 -4.69 13.88 13.75
CA HIS A 209 -5.65 13.04 13.06
C HIS A 209 -5.95 11.76 13.85
N GLU A 210 -7.21 11.31 13.80
CA GLU A 210 -7.70 10.15 14.55
C GLU A 210 -6.90 8.86 14.27
N ILE A 211 -6.63 8.55 13.00
CA ILE A 211 -5.77 7.44 12.56
C ILE A 211 -4.40 7.49 13.25
N SER A 212 -3.74 8.65 13.28
CA SER A 212 -2.44 8.79 13.94
C SER A 212 -2.52 8.54 15.43
N LEU A 213 -3.54 9.08 16.10
CA LEU A 213 -3.76 8.88 17.53
C LEU A 213 -4.09 7.41 17.84
N PHE A 214 -4.85 6.76 16.97
CA PHE A 214 -5.17 5.33 17.06
C PHE A 214 -3.90 4.48 16.93
N LEU A 215 -3.12 4.68 15.87
CA LEU A 215 -1.89 3.92 15.61
C LEU A 215 -0.81 4.18 16.66
N TYR A 216 -0.73 5.41 17.20
CA TYR A 216 0.13 5.72 18.33
C TYR A 216 -0.19 4.86 19.57
N LYS A 217 -1.48 4.71 19.91
CA LYS A 217 -1.93 3.80 21.00
C LYS A 217 -1.63 2.33 20.69
N LYS A 218 -1.49 1.97 19.41
CA LYS A 218 -1.04 0.65 18.97
C LYS A 218 0.48 0.55 18.88
N GLU A 219 1.25 1.49 19.43
CA GLU A 219 2.72 1.48 19.44
C GLU A 219 3.36 1.59 18.06
N TYR A 220 2.77 2.41 17.19
CA TYR A 220 3.39 2.83 15.93
C TYR A 220 3.82 4.30 16.01
N LYS A 221 4.87 4.63 15.27
CA LYS A 221 5.37 6.01 15.12
C LYS A 221 5.30 6.46 13.67
N ILE A 222 4.98 7.74 13.46
CA ILE A 222 5.03 8.37 12.13
C ILE A 222 6.49 8.53 11.71
N VAL A 223 6.83 8.10 10.49
CA VAL A 223 8.19 8.19 9.94
C VAL A 223 8.26 9.04 8.66
N ALA A 224 7.14 9.22 7.96
CA ALA A 224 7.06 10.07 6.79
C ALA A 224 5.62 10.54 6.52
N LYS A 225 5.51 11.67 5.81
CA LYS A 225 4.30 12.18 5.16
C LYS A 225 4.65 12.43 3.70
N ASN A 226 3.86 11.90 2.78
CA ASN A 226 4.05 12.09 1.35
C ASN A 226 2.84 12.81 0.76
N LEU A 227 3.06 13.99 0.16
CA LEU A 227 1.99 14.82 -0.37
C LEU A 227 1.46 14.22 -1.69
N ILE A 228 0.16 14.00 -1.77
CA ILE A 228 -0.53 13.59 -3.01
C ILE A 228 -1.16 14.83 -3.65
N ARG A 229 -1.95 15.58 -2.88
CA ARG A 229 -2.44 16.93 -3.22
C ARG A 229 -2.50 17.80 -1.96
N LYS A 230 -2.86 19.08 -2.11
CA LYS A 230 -2.74 20.11 -1.05
C LYS A 230 -3.22 19.66 0.34
N ASP A 231 -4.31 18.93 0.40
CA ASP A 231 -5.03 18.49 1.60
C ASP A 231 -5.05 16.97 1.78
N LEU A 232 -4.24 16.23 1.00
CA LEU A 232 -4.24 14.77 0.98
C LEU A 232 -2.81 14.24 0.97
N ALA A 233 -2.51 13.31 1.87
CA ALA A 233 -1.19 12.71 1.95
C ALA A 233 -1.25 11.25 2.38
N SER A 234 -0.33 10.46 1.84
CA SER A 234 0.01 9.16 2.42
C SER A 234 0.89 9.37 3.65
N VAL A 235 0.52 8.78 4.79
CA VAL A 235 1.29 8.85 6.03
C VAL A 235 1.81 7.46 6.38
N PHE A 236 3.09 7.41 6.75
CA PHE A 236 3.83 6.17 6.97
C PHE A 236 4.06 5.97 8.46
N PHE A 237 3.63 4.84 8.96
CA PHE A 237 3.75 4.42 10.34
C PHE A 237 4.62 3.18 10.42
N VAL A 238 5.51 3.13 11.41
CA VAL A 238 6.37 1.98 11.67
C VAL A 238 6.16 1.50 13.10
N SER A 239 6.03 0.19 13.28
CA SER A 239 5.91 -0.41 14.62
C SER A 239 7.16 -0.10 15.44
N ASN A 240 7.00 0.20 16.73
CA ASN A 240 8.10 0.62 17.60
C ASN A 240 9.20 -0.44 17.76
N ASP A 241 8.87 -1.71 17.56
CA ASP A 241 9.76 -2.87 17.62
C ASP A 241 10.44 -3.22 16.29
N PHE A 242 10.08 -2.55 15.18
CA PHE A 242 10.70 -2.78 13.88
C PHE A 242 11.93 -1.89 13.67
N ASP A 243 13.12 -2.52 13.60
CA ASP A 243 14.37 -1.87 13.19
C ASP A 243 14.55 -1.95 11.66
N TYR A 244 14.31 -0.82 11.00
CA TYR A 244 14.34 -0.68 9.54
C TYR A 244 15.64 -0.07 9.00
#